data_AF-A0A127T4W3-F1
#
_entry.id   AF-A0A127T4W3-F1
#
_cell.length_a   1.000
_cell.length_b   1.000
_cell.length_c   1.000
_cell.angle_alpha   90.00
_cell.angle_beta   90.00
_cell.angle_gamma   90.00
#
_symmetry.space_group_name_H-M   'P 1'
#
loop_
_entity.id
_entity.type
_entity.pdbx_description
1 polymer ?
#
loop_
_entity_poly.entity_id
_entity_poly.type
_entity_poly.pdbx_seq_one_letter_code
_entity_poly.pdbx_strand_id
1 'polypeptide(L)' 'HHHLISRTVLDTKPITVEYRLTDYGKTLEPIIDEIANWGVAYRKSIYGMS' A
#
# COMPACT_ATOMS: atom_id res chain seq x y z
N HIS A 1 -2.00 10.45 -14.66
CA HIS A 1 -1.06 9.58 -13.93
C HIS A 1 -0.87 10.16 -12.53
N HIS A 2 -1.11 9.40 -11.46
CA HIS A 2 -1.10 9.92 -10.07
C HIS A 2 0.27 9.75 -9.37
N HIS A 3 1.30 9.36 -10.13
CA HIS A 3 2.69 9.23 -9.64
C HIS A 3 2.89 8.30 -8.44
N LEU A 4 1.96 7.40 -8.12
CA LEU A 4 2.06 6.48 -6.98
C LEU A 4 2.83 5.21 -7.31
N ILE A 5 2.66 4.70 -8.54
CA ILE A 5 3.25 3.44 -9.00
C ILE A 5 4.12 3.71 -10.23
N SER A 6 5.37 3.25 -10.19
CA SER A 6 6.25 3.18 -11.35
C SER A 6 6.10 1.83 -12.03
N ARG A 7 6.24 1.85 -13.36
CA ARG A 7 6.23 0.65 -14.21
C ARG A 7 7.53 0.61 -14.99
N THR A 8 8.27 -0.49 -14.86
CA THR A 8 9.51 -0.71 -15.59
C THR A 8 9.38 -1.97 -16.44
N VAL A 9 9.66 -1.86 -17.74
CA VAL A 9 9.78 -3.03 -18.63
C VAL A 9 11.19 -3.57 -18.49
N LEU A 10 11.32 -4.86 -18.21
CA LEU A 10 12.60 -5.54 -18.09
C LEU A 10 12.84 -6.38 -19.33
N ASP A 11 14.02 -6.23 -19.92
CA ASP A 11 14.45 -7.01 -21.09
C ASP A 11 14.92 -8.41 -20.67
N THR A 12 13.97 -9.20 -20.16
CA THR A 12 14.16 -10.61 -19.79
C THR A 12 13.62 -11.53 -20.89
N LYS A 13 13.89 -12.84 -20.80
CA LYS A 13 13.29 -13.86 -21.67
C LYS A 13 12.51 -14.87 -20.81
N PRO A 14 11.17 -14.81 -20.78
CA PRO A 14 10.27 -13.88 -21.49
C PRO A 14 10.36 -12.43 -20.97
N ILE A 15 9.91 -11.44 -21.75
CA ILE A 15 9.85 -10.03 -21.31
C ILE A 15 8.96 -9.93 -20.08
N THR A 16 9.42 -9.21 -19.07
CA THR A 16 8.66 -9.01 -17.82
C THR A 16 8.40 -7.52 -17.56
N VAL A 17 7.43 -7.26 -16.71
CA VAL A 17 7.08 -5.91 -16.25
C VAL A 17 7.09 -5.93 -14.74
N GLU A 18 7.74 -4.93 -14.17
CA GLU A 18 7.80 -4.74 -12.73
C GLU A 18 7.07 -3.46 -12.32
N TYR A 19 6.36 -3.54 -11.20
CA TYR A 19 5.66 -2.42 -10.59
C TYR A 19 6.23 -2.15 -9.22
N ARG A 20 6.46 -0.89 -8.90
CA ARG A 20 6.94 -0.47 -7.57
C ARG A 20 6.21 0.79 -7.11
N LEU A 21 6.10 0.97 -5.80
CA LEU A 21 5.77 2.28 -5.24
C LEU A 21 6.86 3.27 -5.60
N THR A 22 6.46 4.43 -6.08
CA THR A 22 7.37 5.58 -6.21
C THR A 22 7.69 6.13 -4.83
N ASP A 23 8.69 7.01 -4.74
CA ASP A 23 8.99 7.68 -3.47
C ASP A 23 7.83 8.55 -2.98
N TYR A 24 7.07 9.16 -3.89
CA TYR A 24 5.82 9.85 -3.55
C TYR A 24 4.73 8.87 -3.10
N GLY A 25 4.61 7.70 -3.73
CA GLY A 25 3.68 6.66 -3.31
C GLY A 25 3.95 6.16 -1.89
N LYS A 26 5.23 6.07 -1.49
CA LYS A 26 5.62 5.70 -0.12
C LYS A 26 5.19 6.74 0.93
N THR A 27 5.02 8.00 0.57
CA THR A 27 4.56 9.01 1.55
C THR A 27 3.12 8.78 2.02
N LEU A 28 2.38 7.84 1.41
CA LEU A 28 1.06 7.42 1.87
C LEU A 28 1.10 6.38 3.00
N GLU A 29 2.25 5.76 3.26
CA GLU A 29 2.42 4.73 4.28
C GLU A 29 1.85 5.14 5.65
N PRO A 30 2.15 6.35 6.19
CA PRO A 30 1.61 6.76 7.49
C PRO A 30 0.08 6.84 7.52
N ILE A 31 -0.55 7.21 6.39
CA ILE A 31 -2.02 7.32 6.29
C ILE A 31 -2.64 5.93 6.26
N ILE A 32 -2.04 5.00 5.52
CA ILE A 32 -2.50 3.61 5.43
C ILE A 32 -2.39 2.95 6.81
N ASP A 33 -1.29 3.18 7.52
CA ASP A 33 -1.07 2.66 8.86
C ASP A 33 -2.09 3.21 9.86
N GLU A 34 -2.39 4.51 9.81
CA GLU A 34 -3.38 5.13 10.70
C GLU A 34 -4.79 4.56 10.47
N ILE A 35 -5.17 4.35 9.20
CA ILE A 35 -6.45 3.71 8.85
C ILE A 35 -6.50 2.26 9.36
N ALA A 36 -5.40 1.53 9.24
CA ALA A 36 -5.30 0.16 9.74
C ALA A 36 -5.41 0.11 11.27
N ASN A 37 -4.70 1.00 11.98
CA ASN A 37 -4.73 1.14 13.43
C ASN A 37 -6.14 1.46 13.92
N TRP A 38 -6.80 2.45 13.29
CA TRP A 38 -8.18 2.77 13.58
C TRP A 38 -9.09 1.56 13.39
N GLY A 39 -8.94 0.81 12.29
CA GLY A 39 -9.75 -0.39 12.03
C GLY A 39 -9.56 -1.48 13.08
N VAL A 40 -8.34 -1.67 13.59
CA VAL A 40 -8.06 -2.59 14.70
C VAL A 40 -8.71 -2.11 15.99
N ALA A 41 -8.56 -0.84 16.33
CA ALA A 41 -9.15 -0.24 17.53
C ALA A 41 -10.69 -0.33 17.50
N TYR A 42 -11.28 -0.01 16.35
CA TYR A 42 -12.73 -0.11 16.12
C TYR A 42 -13.24 -1.54 16.30
N ARG A 43 -12.57 -2.54 15.71
CA ARG A 43 -12.95 -3.95 15.92
C ARG A 43 -12.84 -4.36 17.38
N LYS A 44 -11.81 -3.92 18.10
CA LYS A 44 -11.69 -4.16 19.54
C LYS A 44 -12.82 -3.51 20.33
N SER A 45 -13.25 -2.29 19.98
CA SER A 45 -14.36 -1.64 20.70
C SER A 45 -15.72 -2.29 20.43
N ILE A 46 -15.94 -2.84 19.23
CA ILE A 46 -17.22 -3.47 18.86
C ILE A 46 -17.31 -4.93 19.31
N TYR A 47 -16.21 -5.69 19.23
CA TYR A 47 -16.21 -7.14 19.49
C TYR A 47 -15.48 -7.54 20.78
N GLY A 48 -14.74 -6.63 21.43
CA GLY A 48 -14.04 -6.86 22.69
C GLY A 48 -14.91 -6.71 23.94
N MET A 49 -16.23 -6.63 23.77
CA MET A 49 -17.22 -6.60 24.85
C MET A 49 -18.12 -7.84 24.69
N SER A 50 -17.57 -9.00 25.01
CA SER A 50 -18.27 -10.28 25.22
C SER A 50 -17.50 -11.11 26.22
#